data_AF-A0AA88DSF1-F1
#
_entry.id   AF-A0AA88DSF1-F1
#
_cell.length_a   1.000
_cell.length_b   1.000
_cell.length_c   1.000
_cell.angle_alpha   90.00
_cell.angle_beta   90.00
_cell.angle_gamma   90.00
#
_symmetry.space_group_name_H-M   'P 1'
#
loop_
_entity.id
_entity.type
_entity.pdbx_description
1 polymer ?
#
loop_
_entity_poly.entity_id
_entity_poly.type
_entity_poly.pdbx_seq_one_letter_code
_entity_poly.pdbx_strand_id
1 'polypeptide(L)'
;MSDSSITEVAKGSSIAAGTGGGSEASWIGEVKQWLAQEFGQAGKEVPHFEYTPRSVAYLHNLATLSQAKTQASKILASDFRLKASEYRSQAARIREILENVGLAQESLASNVVGSVQVLANVANLLNIRDTELSSFLVAMGDISLRKTNVEEKRAKVQKESKVLLDYTRKAIARLTYLKRTLAQLEDDVAPCEAQMENWKTNLAVMAAKERQYMQQSANYKAMLNRVGYSSDISHGVLVEMAENRMELEKKTKPILDTLRSYQDLPPDKALAALAIEDKKRQYTAAEKYLEDVLQSAFAPSE
;
A
#
# COMPACT_ATOMS: atom_id res chain seq x y z
N MET A 1 -37.21 0.06 -4.51
CA MET A 1 -38.38 0.28 -3.65
C MET A 1 -38.73 -1.08 -3.06
N SER A 2 -38.47 -1.42 -1.81
CA SER A 2 -38.22 -0.58 -0.64
C SER A 2 -37.38 -1.35 0.38
N ASP A 3 -36.51 -0.59 1.03
CA ASP A 3 -35.64 -0.94 2.14
C ASP A 3 -36.28 -0.39 3.43
N SER A 4 -36.16 -1.08 4.58
CA SER A 4 -36.29 -0.56 5.99
C SER A 4 -36.50 -1.74 6.96
N SER A 5 -35.51 -2.09 7.80
CA SER A 5 -35.26 -1.56 9.16
C SER A 5 -36.46 -1.78 10.10
N ILE A 6 -36.48 -2.84 10.91
CA ILE A 6 -35.89 -2.91 12.27
C ILE A 6 -36.02 -1.59 13.04
N THR A 7 -37.05 -1.50 13.89
CA THR A 7 -36.98 -1.12 15.31
C THR A 7 -38.40 -1.15 15.89
N GLU A 8 -38.65 -1.96 16.93
CA GLU A 8 -39.63 -1.57 17.93
C GLU A 8 -39.22 -2.08 19.32
N VAL A 9 -39.34 -1.15 20.26
CA VAL A 9 -38.90 -1.18 21.65
C VAL A 9 -40.00 -1.84 22.49
N ALA A 10 -39.64 -2.74 23.41
CA ALA A 10 -40.49 -3.10 24.52
C ALA A 10 -39.70 -3.03 25.83
N LYS A 11 -40.07 -2.04 26.65
CA LYS A 11 -39.52 -1.72 27.95
C LYS A 11 -40.29 -2.50 29.03
N GLY A 12 -39.56 -3.27 29.81
CA GLY A 12 -39.78 -3.62 31.23
C GLY A 12 -41.16 -4.04 31.73
N SER A 13 -41.25 -5.30 32.20
CA SER A 13 -42.01 -5.60 33.41
C SER A 13 -41.16 -6.51 34.30
N SER A 14 -40.81 -6.01 35.48
CA SER A 14 -40.17 -6.79 36.54
C SER A 14 -41.11 -7.90 36.99
N ILE A 15 -40.66 -9.15 36.94
CA ILE A 15 -41.32 -10.25 37.65
C ILE A 15 -40.38 -10.71 38.76
N ALA A 16 -40.96 -10.73 39.95
CA ALA A 16 -40.35 -10.93 41.25
C ALA A 16 -39.59 -12.25 41.37
N ALA A 17 -38.50 -12.18 42.13
CA ALA A 17 -37.82 -13.34 42.69
C ALA A 17 -38.72 -14.03 43.72
N GLY A 18 -38.98 -15.33 43.52
CA GLY A 18 -39.62 -16.18 44.51
C GLY A 18 -40.02 -17.54 43.95
N THR A 19 -39.47 -18.62 44.54
CA THR A 19 -39.83 -20.06 44.37
C THR A 19 -39.39 -20.79 43.07
N GLY A 20 -38.08 -21.06 42.92
CA GLY A 20 -37.51 -21.86 41.80
C GLY A 20 -37.06 -23.29 42.13
N GLY A 21 -36.93 -23.67 43.40
CA GLY A 21 -36.28 -24.94 43.78
C GLY A 21 -37.03 -26.22 43.43
N GLY A 22 -38.37 -26.17 43.31
CA GLY A 22 -39.20 -27.34 42.99
C GLY A 22 -39.19 -27.73 41.51
N SER A 23 -39.10 -26.75 40.61
CA SER A 23 -39.12 -26.98 39.15
C SER A 23 -37.78 -27.53 38.65
N GLU A 24 -36.66 -27.05 39.20
CA GLU A 24 -35.32 -27.51 38.81
C GLU A 24 -35.07 -28.97 39.24
N ALA A 25 -35.53 -29.37 40.43
CA ALA A 25 -35.40 -30.76 40.88
C ALA A 25 -36.23 -31.72 40.01
N SER A 26 -37.42 -31.31 39.57
CA SER A 26 -38.26 -32.08 38.61
C SER A 26 -37.57 -32.22 37.25
N TRP A 27 -37.04 -31.11 36.70
CA TRP A 27 -36.34 -31.11 35.42
C TRP A 27 -35.06 -31.96 35.45
N ILE A 28 -34.31 -31.94 36.55
CA ILE A 28 -33.14 -32.81 36.73
C ILE A 28 -33.55 -34.29 36.69
N GLY A 29 -34.67 -34.65 37.34
CA GLY A 29 -35.20 -36.01 37.31
C GLY A 29 -35.60 -36.47 35.91
N GLU A 30 -36.35 -35.64 35.19
CA GLU A 30 -36.77 -35.89 33.81
C GLU A 30 -35.58 -36.04 32.85
N VAL A 31 -34.57 -35.16 32.97
CA VAL A 31 -33.34 -35.22 32.16
C VAL A 31 -32.55 -36.49 32.46
N LYS A 32 -32.39 -36.87 33.74
CA LYS A 32 -31.69 -38.11 34.13
C LYS A 32 -32.37 -39.36 33.56
N GLN A 33 -33.70 -39.41 33.65
CA GLN A 33 -34.49 -40.52 33.12
C GLN A 33 -34.37 -40.61 31.60
N TRP A 34 -34.50 -39.47 30.90
CA TRP A 34 -34.36 -39.40 29.46
C TRP A 34 -32.95 -39.83 29.00
N LEU A 35 -31.90 -39.32 29.65
CA LEU A 35 -30.52 -39.73 29.35
C LEU A 35 -30.30 -41.22 29.59
N ALA A 36 -30.79 -41.78 30.70
CA ALA A 36 -30.68 -43.21 30.97
C ALA A 36 -31.40 -44.05 29.90
N GLN A 37 -32.56 -43.61 29.42
CA GLN A 37 -33.31 -44.29 28.38
C GLN A 37 -32.61 -44.24 27.01
N GLU A 38 -32.12 -43.07 26.58
CA GLU A 38 -31.46 -42.91 25.28
C GLU A 38 -30.08 -43.59 25.24
N PHE A 39 -29.27 -43.42 26.28
CA PHE A 39 -27.97 -44.08 26.38
C PHE A 39 -28.13 -45.60 26.59
N GLY A 40 -29.15 -46.02 27.34
CA GLY A 40 -29.50 -47.43 27.49
C GLY A 40 -29.89 -48.10 26.16
N GLN A 41 -30.67 -47.42 25.31
CA GLN A 41 -30.96 -47.91 23.94
C GLN A 41 -29.70 -48.04 23.08
N ALA A 42 -28.71 -47.17 23.29
CA ALA A 42 -27.44 -47.20 22.58
C ALA A 42 -26.40 -48.16 23.19
N GLY A 43 -26.73 -48.87 24.29
CA GLY A 43 -25.81 -49.74 25.02
C GLY A 43 -24.63 -48.99 25.65
N LYS A 44 -24.81 -47.71 25.97
CA LYS A 44 -23.79 -46.83 26.55
C LYS A 44 -24.20 -46.36 27.93
N GLU A 45 -23.21 -46.04 28.76
CA GLU A 45 -23.44 -45.36 30.04
C GLU A 45 -23.56 -43.84 29.83
N VAL A 46 -24.34 -43.19 30.69
CA VAL A 46 -24.49 -41.72 30.66
C VAL A 46 -23.17 -41.09 31.13
N PRO A 47 -22.52 -40.24 30.30
CA PRO A 47 -21.30 -39.55 30.71
C PRO A 47 -21.53 -38.71 31.96
N HIS A 48 -20.52 -38.59 32.81
CA HIS A 48 -20.59 -37.76 34.00
C HIS A 48 -20.48 -36.29 33.60
N PHE A 49 -21.43 -35.45 34.02
CA PHE A 49 -21.44 -34.01 33.79
C PHE A 49 -22.08 -33.27 34.96
N GLU A 50 -21.80 -31.98 35.07
CA GLU A 50 -22.33 -31.12 36.13
C GLU A 50 -23.76 -30.65 35.83
N TYR A 51 -24.65 -30.86 36.80
CA TYR A 51 -26.05 -30.41 36.76
C TYR A 51 -26.13 -28.95 37.23
N THR A 52 -25.70 -28.03 36.37
CA THR A 52 -25.92 -26.58 36.54
C THR A 52 -27.33 -26.21 36.07
N PRO A 53 -27.98 -25.16 36.60
CA PRO A 53 -29.30 -24.72 36.13
C PRO A 53 -29.36 -24.48 34.61
N ARG A 54 -28.26 -23.95 34.04
CA ARG A 54 -28.13 -23.73 32.59
C ARG A 54 -28.03 -25.05 31.80
N SER A 55 -27.24 -26.02 32.27
CA SER A 55 -27.12 -27.32 31.60
C SER A 55 -28.41 -28.13 31.71
N VAL A 56 -29.10 -28.09 32.84
CA VAL A 56 -30.41 -28.73 33.06
C VAL A 56 -31.46 -28.12 32.14
N ALA A 57 -31.59 -26.80 32.07
CA ALA A 57 -32.56 -26.15 31.18
C ALA A 57 -32.30 -26.48 29.70
N TYR A 58 -31.04 -26.52 29.28
CA TYR A 58 -30.68 -26.90 27.91
C TYR A 58 -31.02 -28.38 27.62
N LEU A 59 -30.65 -29.29 28.54
CA LEU A 59 -30.92 -30.72 28.40
C LEU A 59 -32.41 -31.04 28.47
N HIS A 60 -33.19 -30.31 29.28
CA HIS A 60 -34.64 -30.46 29.37
C HIS A 60 -35.32 -30.04 28.06
N ASN A 61 -34.91 -28.92 27.48
CA ASN A 61 -35.36 -28.51 26.15
C ASN A 61 -35.00 -29.55 25.08
N LEU A 62 -33.78 -30.08 25.12
CA LEU A 62 -33.34 -31.13 24.20
C LEU A 62 -34.14 -32.43 24.38
N ALA A 63 -34.40 -32.82 25.62
CA ALA A 63 -35.21 -34.00 25.96
C ALA A 63 -36.64 -33.84 25.43
N THR A 64 -37.27 -32.69 25.66
CA THR A 64 -38.62 -32.37 25.18
C THR A 64 -38.68 -32.43 23.66
N LEU A 65 -37.71 -31.81 22.97
CA LEU A 65 -37.64 -31.83 21.50
C LEU A 65 -37.41 -33.26 20.96
N SER A 66 -36.51 -34.01 21.60
CA SER A 66 -36.21 -35.40 21.22
C SER A 66 -37.44 -36.29 21.38
N GLN A 67 -38.10 -36.25 22.54
CA GLN A 67 -39.30 -37.03 22.82
C GLN A 67 -40.44 -36.68 21.87
N ALA A 68 -40.68 -35.39 21.60
CA ALA A 68 -41.68 -34.94 20.62
C ALA A 68 -41.38 -35.50 19.22
N LYS A 69 -40.11 -35.47 18.79
CA LYS A 69 -39.68 -36.02 17.49
C LYS A 69 -39.80 -37.54 17.43
N THR A 70 -39.43 -38.25 18.49
CA THR A 70 -39.57 -39.70 18.59
C THR A 70 -41.03 -40.11 18.54
N GLN A 71 -41.91 -39.40 19.25
CA GLN A 71 -43.34 -39.65 19.23
C GLN A 71 -43.95 -39.37 17.85
N ALA A 72 -43.59 -38.25 17.21
CA ALA A 72 -44.04 -37.95 15.84
C ALA A 72 -43.57 -39.03 14.85
N SER A 73 -42.32 -39.49 14.99
CA SER A 73 -41.76 -40.58 14.16
C SER A 73 -42.51 -41.89 14.37
N LYS A 74 -42.88 -42.22 15.62
CA LYS A 74 -43.65 -43.41 15.96
C LYS A 74 -45.05 -43.36 15.35
N ILE A 75 -45.74 -42.22 15.45
CA ILE A 75 -47.05 -42.01 14.82
C ILE A 75 -46.94 -42.20 13.30
N LEU A 76 -45.96 -41.55 12.66
CA LEU A 76 -45.74 -41.66 11.22
C LEU A 76 -45.44 -43.10 10.78
N ALA A 77 -44.63 -43.83 11.55
CA ALA A 77 -44.32 -45.23 11.28
C ALA A 77 -45.58 -46.12 11.40
N SER A 78 -46.45 -45.85 12.38
CA SER A 78 -47.71 -46.58 12.53
C SER A 78 -48.70 -46.28 11.39
N ASP A 79 -48.81 -45.01 10.98
CA ASP A 79 -49.63 -44.58 9.85
C ASP A 79 -49.17 -45.23 8.54
N PHE A 80 -47.86 -45.21 8.25
CA PHE A 80 -47.32 -45.87 7.06
C PHE A 80 -47.54 -47.38 7.07
N ARG A 81 -47.46 -48.03 8.25
CA ARG A 81 -47.78 -49.46 8.37
C ARG A 81 -49.24 -49.74 8.05
N LEU A 82 -50.16 -48.95 8.60
CA LEU A 82 -51.59 -49.07 8.33
C LEU A 82 -51.87 -48.86 6.85
N LYS A 83 -51.41 -47.75 6.28
CA LYS A 83 -51.58 -47.42 4.86
C LYS A 83 -51.00 -48.49 3.94
N ALA A 84 -49.83 -49.04 4.28
CA ALA A 84 -49.25 -50.15 3.52
C ALA A 84 -50.10 -51.43 3.62
N SER A 85 -50.73 -51.70 4.76
CA SER A 85 -51.67 -52.83 4.89
C SER A 85 -52.93 -52.64 4.05
N GLU A 86 -53.49 -51.43 4.05
CA GLU A 86 -54.65 -51.06 3.22
C GLU A 86 -54.33 -51.20 1.73
N TYR A 87 -53.21 -50.65 1.26
CA TYR A 87 -52.79 -50.81 -0.14
C TYR A 87 -52.58 -52.27 -0.54
N ARG A 88 -52.02 -53.10 0.34
CA ARG A 88 -51.90 -54.55 0.07
C ARG A 88 -53.26 -55.23 -0.05
N SER A 89 -54.21 -54.89 0.83
CA SER A 89 -55.57 -55.43 0.78
C SER A 89 -56.31 -55.01 -0.48
N GLN A 90 -56.19 -53.75 -0.89
CA GLN A 90 -56.78 -53.24 -2.13
C GLN A 90 -56.13 -53.86 -3.36
N ALA A 91 -54.81 -54.03 -3.38
CA ALA A 91 -54.12 -54.72 -4.45
C ALA A 91 -54.56 -56.18 -4.59
N ALA A 92 -54.80 -56.88 -3.47
CA ALA A 92 -55.35 -58.23 -3.49
C ALA A 92 -56.79 -58.25 -4.05
N ARG A 93 -57.66 -57.32 -3.60
CA ARG A 93 -59.03 -57.18 -4.12
C ARG A 93 -59.05 -56.93 -5.63
N ILE A 94 -58.22 -56.01 -6.12
CA ILE A 94 -58.13 -55.68 -7.54
C ILE A 94 -57.64 -56.90 -8.34
N ARG A 95 -56.65 -57.64 -7.82
CA ARG A 95 -56.15 -58.86 -8.45
C ARG A 95 -57.25 -59.91 -8.61
N GLU A 96 -58.03 -60.16 -7.56
CA GLU A 96 -59.17 -61.09 -7.59
C GLU A 96 -60.24 -60.67 -8.62
N ILE A 97 -60.57 -59.36 -8.67
CA ILE A 97 -61.50 -58.84 -9.69
C ILE A 97 -60.96 -59.08 -11.11
N LEU A 98 -59.67 -58.80 -11.35
CA LEU A 98 -59.06 -59.03 -12.65
C LEU A 98 -59.03 -60.51 -13.04
N GLU A 99 -58.76 -61.40 -12.09
CA GLU A 99 -58.84 -62.85 -12.29
C GLU A 99 -60.25 -63.29 -12.69
N ASN A 100 -61.28 -62.81 -12.00
CA ASN A 100 -62.68 -63.13 -12.29
C ASN A 100 -63.15 -62.64 -13.68
N VAL A 101 -62.57 -61.56 -14.20
CA VAL A 101 -62.87 -61.01 -15.54
C VAL A 101 -61.96 -61.61 -16.63
N GLY A 102 -61.02 -62.50 -16.27
CA GLY A 102 -60.09 -63.11 -17.22
C GLY A 102 -58.96 -62.18 -17.67
N LEU A 103 -58.66 -61.14 -16.89
CA LEU A 103 -57.56 -60.19 -17.08
C LEU A 103 -56.42 -60.42 -16.08
N ALA A 104 -56.26 -61.67 -15.62
CA ALA A 104 -55.16 -62.04 -14.74
C ALA A 104 -53.81 -61.73 -15.43
N GLN A 105 -52.82 -61.29 -14.66
CA GLN A 105 -51.49 -60.97 -15.20
C GLN A 105 -50.89 -62.12 -16.02
N GLU A 106 -51.14 -63.36 -15.59
CA GLU A 106 -50.65 -64.58 -16.26
C GLU A 106 -51.36 -64.90 -17.58
N SER A 107 -52.56 -64.35 -17.78
CA SER A 107 -53.34 -64.52 -19.01
C SER A 107 -53.02 -63.48 -20.09
N LEU A 108 -52.30 -62.42 -19.74
CA LEU A 108 -51.95 -61.32 -20.63
C LEU A 108 -50.67 -61.63 -21.43
N ALA A 109 -50.61 -61.13 -22.65
CA ALA A 109 -49.38 -61.20 -23.45
C ALA A 109 -48.23 -60.42 -22.77
N SER A 110 -47.01 -60.94 -22.85
CA SER A 110 -45.85 -60.41 -22.13
C SER A 110 -45.51 -58.95 -22.47
N ASN A 111 -45.75 -58.54 -23.71
CA ASN A 111 -45.59 -57.15 -24.16
C ASN A 111 -46.59 -56.18 -23.49
N VAL A 112 -47.82 -56.64 -23.23
CA VAL A 112 -48.86 -55.85 -22.53
C VAL A 112 -48.47 -55.68 -21.07
N VAL A 113 -48.04 -56.76 -20.41
CA VAL A 113 -47.55 -56.73 -19.02
C VAL A 113 -46.37 -55.76 -18.88
N GLY A 114 -45.40 -55.85 -19.80
CA GLY A 114 -44.25 -54.93 -19.84
C GLY A 114 -44.66 -53.47 -20.00
N SER A 115 -45.60 -53.18 -20.90
CA SER A 115 -46.08 -51.82 -21.16
C SER A 115 -46.82 -51.22 -19.96
N VAL A 116 -47.71 -51.99 -19.33
CA VAL A 116 -48.43 -51.58 -18.11
C VAL A 116 -47.46 -51.35 -16.95
N GLN A 117 -46.44 -52.20 -16.80
CA GLN A 117 -45.42 -52.03 -15.77
C GLN A 117 -44.62 -50.73 -15.96
N VAL A 118 -44.22 -50.41 -17.20
CA VAL A 118 -43.55 -49.13 -17.51
C VAL A 118 -44.46 -47.96 -17.18
N LEU A 119 -45.73 -48.01 -17.58
CA LEU A 119 -46.68 -46.94 -17.30
C LEU A 119 -46.88 -46.72 -15.79
N ALA A 120 -47.04 -47.80 -15.02
CA ALA A 120 -47.14 -47.73 -13.56
C ALA A 120 -45.87 -47.18 -12.90
N ASN A 121 -44.69 -47.59 -13.39
CA ASN A 121 -43.42 -47.08 -12.89
C ASN A 121 -43.26 -45.58 -13.17
N VAL A 122 -43.60 -45.12 -14.38
CA VAL A 122 -43.55 -43.70 -14.73
C VAL A 122 -44.59 -42.91 -13.94
N ALA A 123 -45.82 -43.41 -13.76
CA ALA A 123 -46.83 -42.77 -12.92
C ALA A 123 -46.33 -42.59 -11.47
N ASN A 124 -45.74 -43.63 -10.89
CA ASN A 124 -45.15 -43.57 -9.55
C ASN A 124 -43.98 -42.57 -9.47
N LEU A 125 -43.12 -42.53 -10.48
CA LEU A 125 -41.99 -41.59 -10.54
C LEU A 125 -42.47 -40.13 -10.66
N LEU A 126 -43.53 -39.90 -11.44
CA LEU A 126 -44.16 -38.60 -11.62
C LEU A 126 -45.13 -38.26 -10.48
N ASN A 127 -45.36 -39.19 -9.54
CA ASN A 127 -46.32 -39.09 -8.44
C ASN A 127 -47.76 -38.78 -8.90
N ILE A 128 -48.18 -39.45 -9.98
CA ILE A 128 -49.51 -39.35 -10.58
C ILE A 128 -50.37 -40.50 -10.03
N ARG A 129 -51.69 -40.26 -9.86
CA ARG A 129 -52.63 -41.24 -9.27
C ARG A 129 -53.46 -42.00 -10.29
N ASP A 130 -53.47 -41.51 -11.52
CA ASP A 130 -54.25 -41.97 -12.65
C ASP A 130 -53.35 -42.30 -13.85
N THR A 131 -53.91 -43.00 -14.83
CA THR A 131 -53.21 -43.34 -16.07
C THR A 131 -53.62 -42.45 -17.25
N GLU A 132 -54.20 -41.27 -16.98
CA GLU A 132 -54.62 -40.33 -18.02
C GLU A 132 -53.43 -39.63 -18.68
N LEU A 133 -53.47 -39.53 -20.01
CA LEU A 133 -52.42 -38.87 -20.80
C LEU A 133 -52.21 -37.40 -20.39
N SER A 134 -53.29 -36.68 -20.10
CA SER A 134 -53.28 -35.29 -19.59
C SER A 134 -52.39 -35.15 -18.36
N SER A 135 -52.60 -36.01 -17.35
CA SER A 135 -51.85 -36.03 -16.10
C SER A 135 -50.37 -36.31 -16.33
N PHE A 136 -50.03 -37.25 -17.21
CA PHE A 136 -48.64 -37.50 -17.62
C PHE A 136 -47.99 -36.29 -18.28
N LEU A 137 -48.67 -35.66 -19.24
CA LEU A 137 -48.13 -34.51 -19.97
C LEU A 137 -47.88 -33.32 -19.05
N VAL A 138 -48.78 -33.03 -18.11
CA VAL A 138 -48.61 -31.96 -17.12
C VAL A 138 -47.41 -32.26 -16.22
N ALA A 139 -47.33 -33.45 -15.63
CA ALA A 139 -46.24 -33.80 -14.72
C ALA A 139 -44.87 -33.81 -15.43
N MET A 140 -44.82 -34.32 -16.67
CA MET A 140 -43.60 -34.26 -17.50
C MET A 140 -43.21 -32.81 -17.84
N GLY A 141 -44.18 -31.95 -18.14
CA GLY A 141 -43.97 -30.53 -18.36
C GLY A 141 -43.38 -29.85 -17.12
N ASP A 142 -43.96 -30.10 -15.95
CA ASP A 142 -43.50 -29.56 -14.67
C ASP A 142 -42.07 -30.01 -14.31
N ILE A 143 -41.75 -31.30 -14.53
CA ILE A 143 -40.40 -31.81 -14.30
C ILE A 143 -39.42 -31.21 -15.31
N SER A 144 -39.82 -31.08 -16.57
CA SER A 144 -38.97 -30.48 -17.61
C SER A 144 -38.65 -29.02 -17.28
N LEU A 145 -39.65 -28.24 -16.84
CA LEU A 145 -39.45 -26.86 -16.42
C LEU A 145 -38.60 -26.76 -15.14
N ARG A 146 -38.81 -27.66 -14.17
CA ARG A 146 -37.96 -27.72 -12.98
C ARG A 146 -36.51 -28.06 -13.33
N LYS A 147 -36.30 -28.99 -14.28
CA LYS A 147 -34.98 -29.37 -14.78
C LYS A 147 -34.27 -28.18 -15.41
N THR A 148 -34.91 -27.46 -16.33
CA THR A 148 -34.29 -26.29 -16.99
C THR A 148 -33.97 -25.18 -15.99
N ASN A 149 -34.85 -24.90 -15.03
CA ASN A 149 -34.59 -23.94 -13.96
C ASN A 149 -33.38 -24.31 -13.09
N VAL A 150 -33.23 -25.60 -12.76
CA VAL A 150 -32.06 -26.09 -11.99
C VAL A 150 -30.79 -26.00 -12.82
N GLU A 151 -30.84 -26.35 -14.10
CA GLU A 151 -29.71 -26.24 -15.03
C GLU A 151 -29.26 -24.78 -15.18
N GLU A 152 -30.18 -23.83 -15.31
CA GLU A 152 -29.87 -22.40 -15.38
C GLU A 152 -29.23 -21.90 -14.08
N LYS A 153 -29.80 -22.23 -12.91
CA LYS A 153 -29.21 -21.88 -11.61
C LYS A 153 -27.82 -22.46 -11.45
N ARG A 154 -27.61 -23.72 -11.87
CA ARG A 154 -26.31 -24.38 -11.85
C ARG A 154 -25.31 -23.67 -12.77
N ALA A 155 -25.72 -23.28 -13.97
CA ALA A 155 -24.87 -22.54 -14.90
C ALA A 155 -24.48 -21.17 -14.35
N LYS A 156 -25.41 -20.45 -13.71
CA LYS A 156 -25.16 -19.17 -13.04
C LYS A 156 -24.14 -19.32 -11.91
N VAL A 157 -24.36 -20.26 -10.98
CA VAL A 157 -23.43 -20.54 -9.87
C VAL A 157 -22.06 -20.96 -10.39
N GLN A 158 -22.00 -21.76 -11.45
CA GLN A 158 -20.73 -22.15 -12.07
C GLN A 158 -19.97 -20.95 -12.64
N LYS A 159 -20.67 -19.99 -13.25
CA LYS A 159 -20.07 -18.74 -13.76
C LYS A 159 -19.55 -17.87 -12.62
N GLU A 160 -20.36 -17.66 -11.58
CA GLU A 160 -19.98 -16.89 -10.39
C GLU A 160 -18.78 -17.51 -9.67
N SER A 161 -18.77 -18.84 -9.52
CA SER A 161 -17.64 -19.59 -8.96
C SER A 161 -16.34 -19.37 -9.74
N LYS A 162 -16.40 -19.45 -11.08
CA LYS A 162 -15.24 -19.14 -11.94
C LYS A 162 -14.71 -17.72 -11.72
N VAL A 163 -15.60 -16.74 -11.68
CA VAL A 163 -15.24 -15.33 -11.46
C VAL A 163 -14.59 -15.14 -10.09
N LEU A 164 -15.17 -15.75 -9.04
CA LEU A 164 -14.64 -15.66 -7.68
C LEU A 164 -13.26 -16.32 -7.57
N LEU A 165 -13.05 -17.46 -8.22
CA LEU A 165 -11.74 -18.12 -8.28
C LEU A 165 -10.68 -17.23 -8.94
N ASP A 166 -11.03 -16.54 -10.03
CA ASP A 166 -10.10 -15.63 -10.69
C ASP A 166 -9.76 -14.40 -9.82
N TYR A 167 -10.73 -13.84 -9.11
CA TYR A 167 -10.46 -12.79 -8.12
C TYR A 167 -9.55 -13.28 -7.00
N THR A 168 -9.79 -14.49 -6.50
CA THR A 168 -8.98 -15.11 -5.44
C THR A 168 -7.55 -15.32 -5.90
N ARG A 169 -7.35 -15.83 -7.12
CA ARG A 169 -6.01 -15.98 -7.72
C ARG A 169 -5.29 -14.65 -7.84
N LYS A 170 -5.97 -13.60 -8.33
CA LYS A 170 -5.40 -12.24 -8.44
C LYS A 170 -5.03 -11.67 -7.06
N ALA A 171 -5.87 -11.88 -6.05
CA ALA A 171 -5.61 -11.44 -4.69
C ALA A 171 -4.39 -12.16 -4.09
N ILE A 172 -4.29 -13.49 -4.27
CA ILE A 172 -3.13 -14.27 -3.84
C ILE A 172 -1.85 -13.78 -4.53
N ALA A 173 -1.87 -13.55 -5.84
CA ALA A 173 -0.70 -13.05 -6.57
C ALA A 173 -0.23 -11.68 -6.05
N ARG A 174 -1.16 -10.75 -5.78
CA ARG A 174 -0.86 -9.45 -5.16
C ARG A 174 -0.31 -9.60 -3.75
N LEU A 175 -0.90 -10.46 -2.93
CA LEU A 175 -0.42 -10.72 -1.57
C LEU A 175 1.01 -11.27 -1.60
N THR A 176 1.31 -12.22 -2.48
CA THR A 176 2.66 -12.77 -2.63
C THR A 176 3.66 -11.71 -3.07
N TYR A 177 3.28 -10.83 -4.01
CA TYR A 177 4.12 -9.70 -4.40
C TYR A 177 4.40 -8.75 -3.24
N LEU A 178 3.36 -8.35 -2.50
CA LEU A 178 3.49 -7.46 -1.33
C LEU A 178 4.37 -8.06 -0.23
N LYS A 179 4.24 -9.37 0.03
CA LYS A 179 5.11 -10.07 0.98
C LYS A 179 6.57 -10.02 0.56
N ARG A 180 6.86 -10.19 -0.73
CA ARG A 180 8.23 -10.09 -1.26
C ARG A 180 8.79 -8.68 -1.12
N THR A 181 8.00 -7.66 -1.46
CA THR A 181 8.46 -6.26 -1.33
C THR A 181 8.68 -5.87 0.12
N LEU A 182 7.82 -6.35 1.03
CA LEU A 182 7.99 -6.11 2.46
C LEU A 182 9.28 -6.76 2.98
N ALA A 183 9.55 -8.02 2.63
CA ALA A 183 10.79 -8.69 3.00
C ALA A 183 12.03 -7.94 2.49
N GLN A 184 12.00 -7.46 1.24
CA GLN A 184 13.11 -6.66 0.71
C GLN A 184 13.32 -5.36 1.48
N LEU A 185 12.23 -4.66 1.83
CA LEU A 185 12.32 -3.43 2.61
C LEU A 185 12.83 -3.68 4.03
N GLU A 186 12.45 -4.81 4.64
CA GLU A 186 12.97 -5.24 5.94
C GLU A 186 14.48 -5.54 5.87
N ASP A 187 14.93 -6.22 4.82
CA ASP A 187 16.36 -6.51 4.58
C ASP A 187 17.17 -5.22 4.32
N ASP A 188 16.57 -4.21 3.68
CA ASP A 188 17.21 -2.93 3.36
C ASP A 188 17.34 -1.98 4.58
N VAL A 189 16.62 -2.21 5.67
CA VAL A 189 16.67 -1.34 6.87
C VAL A 189 18.06 -1.36 7.51
N ALA A 190 18.62 -2.54 7.78
CA ALA A 190 19.92 -2.67 8.43
C ALA A 190 21.09 -1.97 7.70
N PRO A 191 21.28 -2.12 6.37
CA PRO A 191 22.32 -1.40 5.65
C PRO A 191 22.08 0.12 5.62
N CYS A 192 20.82 0.58 5.52
CA CYS A 192 20.50 2.00 5.60
C CYS A 192 20.82 2.59 6.98
N GLU A 193 20.49 1.89 8.07
CA GLU A 193 20.84 2.30 9.43
C GLU A 193 22.36 2.37 9.63
N ALA A 194 23.09 1.36 9.16
CA ALA A 194 24.55 1.34 9.23
C ALA A 194 25.17 2.52 8.44
N GLN A 195 24.64 2.83 7.26
CA GLN A 195 25.07 3.97 6.47
C GLN A 195 24.76 5.29 7.19
N MET A 196 23.59 5.42 7.81
CA MET A 196 23.20 6.61 8.55
C MET A 196 24.10 6.85 9.77
N GLU A 197 24.43 5.80 10.52
CA GLU A 197 25.38 5.90 11.64
C GLU A 197 26.79 6.27 11.16
N ASN A 198 27.24 5.74 10.02
CA ASN A 198 28.52 6.16 9.41
C ASN A 198 28.50 7.64 8.99
N TRP A 199 27.40 8.14 8.42
CA TRP A 199 27.29 9.56 8.09
C TRP A 199 27.29 10.44 9.33
N LYS A 200 26.60 10.02 10.39
CA LYS A 200 26.56 10.72 11.67
C LYS A 200 27.93 10.81 12.33
N THR A 201 28.71 9.72 12.34
CA THR A 201 30.08 9.74 12.86
C THR A 201 31.00 10.64 12.02
N ASN A 202 30.92 10.54 10.70
CA ASN A 202 31.69 11.40 9.79
C ASN A 202 31.33 12.88 9.97
N LEU A 203 30.04 13.20 10.13
CA LEU A 203 29.58 14.58 10.38
C LEU A 203 30.16 15.13 11.69
N ALA A 204 30.18 14.32 12.76
CA ALA A 204 30.78 14.71 14.03
C ALA A 204 32.28 15.02 13.89
N VAL A 205 33.00 14.20 13.12
CA VAL A 205 34.42 14.45 12.80
C VAL A 205 34.60 15.73 12.00
N MET A 206 33.75 15.98 10.98
CA MET A 206 33.82 17.20 10.17
C MET A 206 33.54 18.45 11.01
N ALA A 207 32.53 18.42 11.89
CA ALA A 207 32.25 19.51 12.81
C ALA A 207 33.41 19.79 13.78
N ALA A 208 34.11 18.75 14.24
CA ALA A 208 35.30 18.94 15.08
C ALA A 208 36.44 19.61 14.30
N LYS A 209 36.68 19.17 13.05
CA LYS A 209 37.70 19.77 12.17
C LYS A 209 37.37 21.22 11.81
N GLU A 210 36.11 21.52 11.55
CA GLU A 210 35.64 22.88 11.29
C GLU A 210 36.00 23.81 12.46
N ARG A 211 35.67 23.41 13.69
CA ARG A 211 36.03 24.20 14.90
C ARG A 211 37.53 24.37 15.02
N GLN A 212 38.31 23.33 14.75
CA GLN A 212 39.77 23.39 14.76
C GLN A 212 40.29 24.41 13.74
N TYR A 213 39.80 24.38 12.49
CA TYR A 213 40.22 25.32 11.44
C TYR A 213 39.78 26.74 11.73
N MET A 214 38.59 26.94 12.29
CA MET A 214 38.11 28.25 12.74
C MET A 214 39.03 28.82 13.83
N GLN A 215 39.41 28.00 14.81
CA GLN A 215 40.35 28.40 15.86
C GLN A 215 41.74 28.71 15.31
N GLN A 216 42.27 27.88 14.40
CA GLN A 216 43.55 28.12 13.74
C GLN A 216 43.52 29.42 12.92
N SER A 217 42.47 29.66 12.15
CA SER A 217 42.29 30.89 11.37
C SER A 217 42.24 32.13 12.28
N ALA A 218 41.50 32.05 13.39
CA ALA A 218 41.46 33.12 14.39
C ALA A 218 42.85 33.37 15.00
N ASN A 219 43.59 32.31 15.33
CA ASN A 219 44.96 32.41 15.86
C ASN A 219 45.93 33.05 14.86
N TYR A 220 45.91 32.63 13.59
CA TYR A 220 46.75 33.22 12.55
C TYR A 220 46.38 34.69 12.31
N LYS A 221 45.09 35.03 12.31
CA LYS A 221 44.63 36.42 12.21
C LYS A 221 45.14 37.27 13.38
N ALA A 222 45.09 36.73 14.60
CA ALA A 222 45.66 37.40 15.77
C ALA A 222 47.19 37.58 15.67
N MET A 223 47.91 36.57 15.14
CA MET A 223 49.35 36.65 14.91
C MET A 223 49.72 37.70 13.86
N LEU A 224 49.00 37.73 12.73
CA LEU A 224 49.14 38.75 11.69
C LEU A 224 48.93 40.16 12.26
N ASN A 225 47.87 40.35 13.06
CA ASN A 225 47.61 41.61 13.74
C ASN A 225 48.74 42.00 14.70
N ARG A 226 49.31 41.04 15.44
CA ARG A 226 50.45 41.28 16.36
C ARG A 226 51.71 41.75 15.62
N VAL A 227 51.93 41.25 14.40
CA VAL A 227 53.07 41.64 13.55
C VAL A 227 52.78 42.97 12.82
N GLY A 228 51.60 43.57 13.02
CA GLY A 228 51.22 44.86 12.41
C GLY A 228 50.88 44.74 10.93
N TYR A 229 50.50 43.55 10.46
CA TYR A 229 50.10 43.35 9.07
C TYR A 229 48.82 44.12 8.76
N SER A 230 48.88 45.03 7.79
CA SER A 230 47.73 45.66 7.16
C SER A 230 47.55 45.11 5.74
N SER A 231 46.30 45.11 5.24
CA SER A 231 45.99 44.65 3.87
C SER A 231 46.78 45.41 2.80
N ASP A 232 47.28 46.61 3.13
CA ASP A 232 48.06 47.47 2.26
C ASP A 232 49.49 46.94 2.01
N ILE A 233 50.02 46.10 2.92
CA ILE A 233 51.33 45.44 2.80
C ILE A 233 51.20 44.09 2.07
N SER A 234 50.02 43.78 1.51
CA SER A 234 49.85 42.63 0.64
C SER A 234 50.68 42.77 -0.64
N HIS A 235 51.27 41.67 -1.13
CA HIS A 235 52.13 41.69 -2.31
C HIS A 235 51.45 42.33 -3.52
N GLY A 236 50.16 42.04 -3.76
CA GLY A 236 49.42 42.65 -4.87
C GLY A 236 49.30 44.16 -4.75
N VAL A 237 49.00 44.67 -3.55
CA VAL A 237 48.89 46.12 -3.31
C VAL A 237 50.26 46.80 -3.39
N LEU A 238 51.31 46.16 -2.89
CA LEU A 238 52.68 46.66 -3.01
C LEU A 238 53.16 46.75 -4.47
N VAL A 239 52.81 45.75 -5.29
CA VAL A 239 53.10 45.77 -6.74
C VAL A 239 52.33 46.90 -7.41
N GLU A 240 51.04 47.06 -7.12
CA GLU A 240 50.23 48.17 -7.65
C GLU A 240 50.77 49.54 -7.21
N MET A 241 51.18 49.70 -5.95
CA MET A 241 51.83 50.92 -5.46
C MET A 241 53.17 51.18 -6.15
N ALA A 242 53.96 50.14 -6.43
CA ALA A 242 55.22 50.26 -7.15
C ALA A 242 55.02 50.65 -8.62
N GLU A 243 54.02 50.08 -9.28
CA GLU A 243 53.62 50.44 -10.64
C GLU A 243 53.13 51.88 -10.72
N ASN A 244 52.24 52.29 -9.80
CA ASN A 244 51.77 53.67 -9.68
C ASN A 244 52.94 54.64 -9.42
N ARG A 245 53.88 54.27 -8.54
CA ARG A 245 55.10 55.07 -8.30
C ARG A 245 55.94 55.22 -9.57
N MET A 246 56.13 54.13 -10.31
CA MET A 246 56.89 54.14 -11.57
C MET A 246 56.20 55.00 -12.62
N GLU A 247 54.87 54.94 -12.73
CA GLU A 247 54.12 55.79 -13.65
C GLU A 247 54.19 57.27 -13.25
N LEU A 248 54.11 57.57 -11.96
CA LEU A 248 54.26 58.93 -11.44
C LEU A 248 55.68 59.46 -11.70
N GLU A 249 56.70 58.62 -11.53
CA GLU A 249 58.09 58.97 -11.85
C GLU A 249 58.28 59.24 -13.34
N LYS A 250 57.66 58.42 -14.23
CA LYS A 250 57.66 58.64 -15.68
C LYS A 250 57.04 60.00 -16.05
N LYS A 251 55.99 60.42 -15.35
CA LYS A 251 55.34 61.74 -15.56
C LYS A 251 56.14 62.90 -14.95
N THR A 252 56.82 62.67 -13.83
CA THR A 252 57.50 63.73 -13.06
C THR A 252 58.90 64.03 -13.60
N LYS A 253 59.64 63.03 -14.10
CA LYS A 253 60.98 63.22 -14.72
C LYS A 253 61.03 64.34 -15.77
N PRO A 254 60.16 64.35 -16.81
CA PRO A 254 60.21 65.41 -17.81
C PRO A 254 59.85 66.79 -17.23
N ILE A 255 58.96 66.85 -16.24
CA ILE A 255 58.61 68.11 -15.55
C ILE A 255 59.82 68.64 -14.77
N LEU A 256 60.54 67.77 -14.04
CA LEU A 256 61.78 68.13 -13.35
C LEU A 256 62.87 68.59 -14.32
N ASP A 257 63.01 67.92 -15.46
CA ASP A 257 63.98 68.31 -16.49
C ASP A 257 63.64 69.68 -17.10
N THR A 258 62.34 69.98 -17.33
CA THR A 258 61.92 71.32 -17.73
C THR A 258 62.15 72.37 -16.63
N LEU A 259 61.92 72.03 -15.37
CA LEU A 259 62.18 72.97 -14.27
C LEU A 259 63.67 73.26 -14.11
N ARG A 260 64.52 72.25 -14.34
CA ARG A 260 65.97 72.38 -14.31
C ARG A 260 66.48 73.30 -15.42
N SER A 261 65.91 73.22 -16.62
CA SER A 261 66.27 74.15 -17.71
C SER A 261 65.84 75.59 -17.43
N TYR A 262 64.79 75.81 -16.63
CA TYR A 262 64.41 77.15 -16.16
C TYR A 262 65.32 77.69 -15.05
N GLN A 263 65.99 76.83 -14.27
CA GLN A 263 66.95 77.25 -13.23
C GLN A 263 68.29 77.75 -13.80
N ASP A 264 68.62 77.42 -15.06
CA ASP A 264 69.84 77.90 -15.72
C ASP A 264 69.72 79.36 -16.22
N LEU A 265 68.52 79.98 -16.15
CA LEU A 265 68.31 81.38 -16.52
C LEU A 265 68.27 82.28 -15.27
N PRO A 266 69.04 83.40 -15.24
CA PRO A 266 69.03 84.34 -14.12
C PRO A 266 67.62 84.91 -13.83
N PRO A 267 67.20 85.08 -12.55
CA PRO A 267 65.83 85.45 -12.19
C PRO A 267 65.38 86.88 -12.57
N ASP A 268 66.25 87.67 -13.20
CA ASP A 268 66.00 89.08 -13.54
C ASP A 268 66.05 89.30 -15.06
N LYS A 269 64.95 89.78 -15.63
CA LYS A 269 64.74 89.96 -17.07
C LYS A 269 65.79 90.89 -17.71
N ALA A 270 66.30 91.86 -16.94
CA ALA A 270 67.33 92.78 -17.42
C ALA A 270 68.71 92.10 -17.51
N LEU A 271 69.05 91.23 -16.55
CA LEU A 271 70.31 90.50 -16.53
C LEU A 271 70.32 89.30 -17.49
N ALA A 272 69.17 88.66 -17.72
CA ALA A 272 69.02 87.64 -18.75
C ALA A 272 69.23 88.23 -20.16
N ALA A 273 68.74 89.45 -20.43
CA ALA A 273 68.99 90.15 -21.69
C ALA A 273 70.48 90.50 -21.88
N LEU A 274 71.16 90.92 -20.81
CA LEU A 274 72.60 91.23 -20.84
C LEU A 274 73.45 89.97 -21.01
N ALA A 275 73.09 88.86 -20.36
CA ALA A 275 73.75 87.56 -20.55
C ALA A 275 73.54 86.99 -21.97
N ILE A 276 72.35 87.21 -22.57
CA ILE A 276 72.09 86.89 -23.98
C ILE A 276 72.94 87.78 -24.90
N GLU A 277 73.08 89.07 -24.59
CA GLU A 277 73.89 90.02 -25.37
C GLU A 277 75.39 89.70 -25.26
N ASP A 278 75.89 89.31 -24.08
CA ASP A 278 77.27 88.86 -23.88
C ASP A 278 77.55 87.54 -24.60
N LYS A 279 76.61 86.59 -24.58
CA LYS A 279 76.73 85.35 -25.36
C LYS A 279 76.65 85.60 -26.86
N LYS A 280 75.82 86.55 -27.33
CA LYS A 280 75.82 87.03 -28.71
C LYS A 280 77.13 87.68 -29.10
N ARG A 281 77.71 88.53 -28.23
CA ARG A 281 79.04 89.12 -28.44
C ARG A 281 80.13 88.08 -28.54
N GLN A 282 80.12 87.08 -27.66
CA GLN A 282 81.03 85.92 -27.73
C GLN A 282 80.83 85.14 -29.04
N TYR A 283 79.59 85.00 -29.52
CA TYR A 283 79.29 84.37 -30.81
C TYR A 283 79.86 85.18 -31.98
N THR A 284 79.58 86.49 -32.04
CA THR A 284 80.13 87.36 -33.10
C THR A 284 81.65 87.46 -33.06
N ALA A 285 82.28 87.40 -31.87
CA ALA A 285 83.74 87.37 -31.76
C ALA A 285 84.32 86.04 -32.25
N ALA A 286 83.66 84.91 -31.96
CA ALA A 286 84.04 83.60 -32.50
C ALA A 286 83.83 83.52 -34.02
N GLU A 287 82.77 84.14 -34.54
CA GLU A 287 82.47 84.23 -35.97
C GLU A 287 83.51 85.08 -36.70
N LYS A 288 83.90 86.23 -36.12
CA LYS A 288 84.97 87.09 -36.65
C LYS A 288 86.36 86.42 -36.60
N TYR A 289 86.63 85.64 -35.56
CA TYR A 289 87.84 84.81 -35.47
C TYR A 289 87.84 83.72 -36.56
N LEU A 290 86.69 83.12 -36.86
CA LEU A 290 86.53 82.17 -37.96
C LEU A 290 86.74 82.84 -39.32
N GLU A 291 86.24 84.07 -39.50
CA GLU A 291 86.48 84.88 -40.71
C GLU A 291 87.96 85.29 -40.89
N ASP A 292 88.66 85.72 -39.83
CA ASP A 292 90.08 86.06 -39.88
C ASP A 292 90.96 84.82 -40.18
N VAL A 293 90.63 83.66 -39.59
CA VAL A 293 91.29 82.37 -39.92
C VAL A 293 91.05 82.00 -41.39
N LEU A 294 89.85 82.23 -41.92
CA LEU A 294 89.55 81.99 -43.34
C LEU A 294 90.23 82.99 -44.29
N GLN A 295 90.35 84.28 -43.94
CA GLN A 295 91.05 85.28 -44.76
C GLN A 295 92.58 85.06 -44.76
N SER A 296 93.15 84.55 -43.67
CA SER A 296 94.57 84.14 -43.62
C SER A 296 94.90 82.92 -44.50
N ALA A 297 93.88 82.14 -44.91
CA ALA A 297 94.05 80.96 -45.76
C ALA A 297 93.94 81.25 -47.27
N PHE A 298 93.63 82.48 -47.70
CA PHE A 298 93.36 82.81 -49.11
C PHE A 298 94.17 84.01 -49.71
N ALA A 299 95.21 84.50 -49.04
CA ALA A 299 96.16 85.46 -49.64
C ALA A 299 97.40 84.75 -50.25
N PRO A 300 97.69 84.88 -51.57
CA PRO A 300 98.85 84.25 -52.24
C PRO A 300 100.09 85.19 -52.38
N SER A 301 101.26 84.56 -52.61
CA SER A 301 102.63 85.08 -52.92
C SER A 301 103.44 85.64 -51.73
N GLU A 302 104.68 85.22 -51.45
CA GLU A 302 105.71 84.42 -52.18
C GLU A 302 106.03 83.06 -51.56
#